data_AF-A0A261BJ06-F1
#
_entry.id   AF-A0A261BJ06-F1
#
_cell.length_a   1.000
_cell.length_b   1.000
_cell.length_c   1.000
_cell.angle_alpha   90.00
_cell.angle_beta   90.00
_cell.angle_gamma   90.00
#
_symmetry.space_group_name_H-M   'P 1'
#
loop_
_entity.id
_entity.type
_entity.pdbx_description
1 polymer ?
#
loop_
_entity_poly.entity_id
_entity_poly.type
_entity_poly.pdbx_seq_one_letter_code
_entity_poly.pdbx_strand_id
1 'polypeptide(L)'
;MCFWKIGSTVPSYPCPLCIINSIVFPPKKKPFPLLKLPTIPLRLITKMMNAEEILNLSMCSYRLELFLRASKHKMGFFCVHINDRHLTFLSKTPDSLRLSFKIGVKEEQIKAVDKMGVLCGSLQEKNGSIQFNQDCLPDKMLEIYRRIISLYSPTLIKWLFYLDKPSMESVCRYLVENLTAVNNYDRKTYHRFVFHNGSLTREFLTELMDLIPVTASMAVTSGIPTDFKHCNAFKYKKIQYNEARWATLDDLKSVKNENFVNLKSSNFDCKDLNEFLKYWVDCDEAILTRLTLKLKEGTVINEAVLTDQLTILLYYVNDLPHFLLKMKKISNEKLVVGHFAVKQDKTVEFNVWPRDKWSGIFEMLELLEKVKEMEKELMGIDEGEEPNNNEEIEERNRRRRELEEELRQVRRQIDEINEYGLILRYDIFASMCFWKIGKFSLTCQCTLCLLVFQSDKDPEIYGMLESLEMKKDLEMELKNLENSRDKRKEEISSELEQLEKQLNEKEEKGYIFTF
;
A
#
# COMPACT_ATOMS: atom_id res chain seq x y z
N MET A 1 18.81 52.55 -2.77
CA MET A 1 19.40 51.68 -3.80
C MET A 1 18.58 51.83 -5.08
N CYS A 2 19.21 51.96 -6.24
CA CYS A 2 18.55 52.46 -7.44
C CYS A 2 18.12 51.30 -8.33
N PHE A 3 16.81 51.19 -8.54
CA PHE A 3 16.21 50.20 -9.42
C PHE A 3 16.72 50.40 -10.85
N TRP A 4 17.40 49.40 -11.40
CA TRP A 4 17.59 49.30 -12.84
C TRP A 4 16.33 48.65 -13.42
N LYS A 5 15.65 49.33 -14.35
CA LYS A 5 14.67 48.64 -15.21
C LYS A 5 15.48 47.68 -16.09
N ILE A 6 15.21 46.38 -15.98
CA ILE A 6 15.79 45.36 -16.88
C ILE A 6 15.50 45.78 -18.33
N GLY A 7 16.55 46.05 -19.11
CA GLY A 7 16.47 46.55 -20.49
C GLY A 7 16.59 48.07 -20.67
N SER A 8 16.94 48.82 -19.63
CA SER A 8 17.19 50.27 -19.69
C SER A 8 18.66 50.58 -19.40
N THR A 9 19.26 51.51 -20.16
CA THR A 9 20.57 52.10 -19.84
C THR A 9 20.48 53.23 -18.81
N VAL A 10 19.27 53.50 -18.29
CA VAL A 10 19.01 54.57 -17.32
C VAL A 10 18.22 54.00 -16.13
N PRO A 11 18.64 54.23 -14.88
CA PRO A 11 17.92 53.78 -13.68
C PRO A 11 16.53 54.44 -13.59
N SER A 12 15.55 53.76 -13.00
CA SER A 12 14.17 54.27 -12.91
C SER A 12 13.98 55.44 -11.93
N TYR A 13 15.03 55.80 -11.18
CA TYR A 13 15.18 57.11 -10.52
C TYR A 13 16.62 57.60 -10.74
N PRO A 14 16.84 58.90 -11.00
CA PRO A 14 18.14 59.43 -11.37
C PRO A 14 19.04 59.50 -10.14
N CYS A 15 19.81 58.43 -9.90
CA CYS A 15 20.93 58.47 -8.98
C CYS A 15 22.20 58.80 -9.77
N PRO A 16 22.89 59.92 -9.44
CA PRO A 16 24.11 60.34 -10.13
C PRO A 16 25.18 59.23 -10.15
N LEU A 17 25.36 58.50 -9.06
CA LEU A 17 26.35 57.41 -8.96
C LEU A 17 26.03 56.23 -9.88
N CYS A 18 24.75 55.89 -10.10
CA CYS A 18 24.35 54.83 -11.01
C CYS A 18 24.47 55.24 -12.48
N ILE A 19 24.24 56.52 -12.78
CA ILE A 19 24.46 57.11 -14.11
C ILE A 19 25.96 57.08 -14.43
N ILE A 20 26.81 57.53 -13.49
CA ILE A 20 28.26 57.52 -13.66
C ILE A 20 28.78 56.09 -13.87
N ASN A 21 28.38 55.11 -13.05
CA ASN A 21 28.81 53.71 -13.24
C ASN A 21 28.34 53.11 -14.58
N SER A 22 27.14 53.48 -15.07
CA SER A 22 26.64 53.02 -16.37
C SER A 22 27.39 53.61 -17.57
N ILE A 23 27.99 54.79 -17.38
CA ILE A 23 28.80 55.48 -18.40
C ILE A 23 30.24 54.96 -18.38
N VAL A 24 30.78 54.69 -17.19
CA VAL A 24 32.17 54.22 -17.01
C VAL A 24 32.31 52.73 -17.34
N PHE A 25 31.28 51.92 -17.06
CA PHE A 25 31.25 50.49 -17.36
C PHE A 25 30.01 50.10 -18.19
N PRO A 26 29.90 50.55 -19.45
CA PRO A 26 28.76 50.18 -20.28
C PRO A 26 28.75 48.66 -20.48
N PRO A 27 27.61 47.99 -20.31
CA PRO A 27 27.52 46.56 -20.60
C PRO A 27 27.88 46.33 -22.07
N LYS A 28 28.80 45.40 -22.33
CA LYS A 28 29.38 45.13 -23.66
C LYS A 28 28.33 44.78 -24.73
N LYS A 29 27.10 44.44 -24.33
CA LYS A 29 25.92 44.25 -25.20
C LYS A 29 24.71 44.95 -24.59
N LYS A 30 23.86 45.55 -25.43
CA LYS A 30 22.57 46.11 -24.98
C LYS A 30 21.71 44.99 -24.38
N PRO A 31 21.19 45.13 -23.14
CA PRO A 31 20.37 44.10 -22.52
C PRO A 31 19.06 43.94 -23.29
N PHE A 32 18.63 42.70 -23.50
CA PHE A 32 17.36 42.38 -24.13
C PHE A 32 16.19 42.90 -23.26
N PRO A 33 15.28 43.73 -23.78
CA PRO A 33 14.24 44.36 -22.98
C PRO A 33 13.06 43.42 -22.77
N LEU A 34 13.25 42.37 -21.97
CA LEU A 34 12.27 41.31 -21.72
C LEU A 34 10.88 41.86 -21.31
N LEU A 35 10.86 42.92 -20.50
CA LEU A 35 9.64 43.59 -20.02
C LEU A 35 8.89 44.42 -21.08
N LYS A 36 9.52 44.68 -22.24
CA LYS A 36 8.89 45.38 -23.37
C LYS A 36 8.27 44.41 -24.39
N LEU A 37 8.43 43.10 -24.19
CA LEU A 37 7.82 42.12 -25.06
C LEU A 37 6.29 42.07 -24.89
N PRO A 38 5.55 41.78 -25.98
CA PRO A 38 4.15 41.38 -25.86
C PRO A 38 3.99 40.12 -25.00
N THR A 39 2.79 39.95 -24.43
CA THR A 39 2.45 38.86 -23.49
C THR A 39 2.76 37.46 -24.04
N ILE A 40 2.50 37.21 -25.33
CA ILE A 40 2.67 35.89 -25.94
C ILE A 40 4.16 35.50 -26.02
N PRO A 41 5.06 36.29 -26.64
CA PRO A 41 6.50 36.03 -26.62
C PRO A 41 7.06 35.89 -25.20
N LEU A 42 6.65 36.76 -24.27
CA LEU A 42 7.11 36.68 -22.88
C LEU A 42 6.70 35.35 -22.21
N ARG A 43 5.49 34.87 -22.48
CA ARG A 43 5.01 33.59 -21.97
C ARG A 43 5.75 32.40 -22.57
N LEU A 44 6.11 32.46 -23.85
CA LEU A 44 6.90 31.42 -24.50
C LEU A 44 8.32 31.36 -23.92
N ILE A 45 8.97 32.50 -23.78
CA ILE A 45 10.32 32.59 -23.19
C ILE A 45 10.32 32.03 -21.77
N THR A 46 9.38 32.47 -20.93
CA THR A 46 9.29 32.00 -19.53
C THR A 46 8.94 30.51 -19.40
N LYS A 47 8.29 29.90 -20.40
CA LYS A 47 8.09 28.45 -20.46
C LYS A 47 9.35 27.67 -20.82
N MET A 48 10.30 28.31 -21.51
CA MET A 48 11.59 27.74 -21.88
C MET A 48 12.67 27.96 -20.82
N MET A 49 12.40 28.84 -19.85
CA MET A 49 13.30 29.11 -18.73
C MET A 49 13.30 27.96 -17.74
N ASN A 50 14.49 27.67 -17.20
CA ASN A 50 14.63 26.70 -16.14
C ASN A 50 14.12 27.25 -14.79
N ALA A 51 14.03 26.38 -13.79
CA ALA A 51 13.44 26.75 -12.51
C ALA A 51 14.24 27.84 -11.75
N GLU A 52 15.56 27.84 -11.89
CA GLU A 52 16.42 28.89 -11.35
C GLU A 52 16.17 30.23 -12.04
N GLU A 53 16.12 30.25 -13.38
CA GLU A 53 15.87 31.45 -14.17
C GLU A 53 14.52 32.05 -13.84
N ILE A 54 13.46 31.24 -13.69
CA ILE A 54 12.13 31.68 -13.29
C ILE A 54 12.17 32.32 -11.89
N LEU A 55 12.84 31.67 -10.93
CA LEU A 55 12.96 32.21 -9.58
C LEU A 55 13.73 33.53 -9.58
N ASN A 56 14.91 33.56 -10.20
CA ASN A 56 15.73 34.77 -10.33
C ASN A 56 14.94 35.89 -11.00
N LEU A 57 14.22 35.59 -12.07
CA LEU A 57 13.41 36.57 -12.79
C LEU A 57 12.27 37.14 -11.93
N SER A 58 11.62 36.29 -11.13
CA SER A 58 10.60 36.72 -10.17
C SER A 58 11.17 37.65 -9.09
N MET A 59 12.44 37.46 -8.72
CA MET A 59 13.13 38.29 -7.75
C MET A 59 13.57 39.62 -8.35
N CYS A 60 13.72 39.74 -9.67
CA CYS A 60 14.23 40.97 -10.29
C CYS A 60 13.17 42.07 -10.48
N SER A 61 11.87 41.76 -10.49
CA SER A 61 10.81 42.76 -10.68
C SER A 61 9.44 42.29 -10.20
N TYR A 62 8.73 43.15 -9.48
CA TYR A 62 7.34 42.90 -9.07
C TYR A 62 6.41 42.61 -10.26
N ARG A 63 6.62 43.28 -11.40
CA ARG A 63 5.81 43.04 -12.61
C ARG A 63 6.06 41.64 -13.20
N LEU A 64 7.30 41.16 -13.17
CA LEU A 64 7.65 39.82 -13.64
C LEU A 64 7.15 38.76 -12.66
N GLU A 65 7.26 39.01 -11.36
CA GLU A 65 6.66 38.15 -10.35
C GLU A 65 5.17 37.93 -10.60
N LEU A 66 4.38 39.01 -10.77
CA LEU A 66 2.94 38.88 -11.03
C LEU A 66 2.66 38.08 -12.32
N PHE A 67 3.44 38.32 -13.37
CA PHE A 67 3.33 37.60 -14.64
C PHE A 67 3.64 36.10 -14.50
N LEU A 68 4.71 35.75 -13.78
CA LEU A 68 5.13 34.37 -13.56
C LEU A 68 4.17 33.63 -12.65
N ARG A 69 3.67 34.28 -11.58
CA ARG A 69 2.61 33.73 -10.71
C ARG A 69 1.34 33.40 -11.49
N ALA A 70 0.95 34.25 -12.44
CA ALA A 70 -0.19 33.98 -13.31
C ALA A 70 0.04 32.80 -14.27
N SER A 71 1.30 32.49 -14.58
CA SER A 71 1.68 31.39 -15.48
C SER A 71 1.61 30.02 -14.82
N LYS A 72 1.67 29.94 -13.48
CA LYS A 72 1.56 28.72 -12.65
C LYS A 72 2.31 27.53 -13.25
N HIS A 73 3.63 27.62 -13.24
CA HIS A 73 4.48 26.58 -13.83
C HIS A 73 4.21 25.23 -13.14
N LYS A 74 3.99 24.18 -13.93
CA LYS A 74 3.74 22.84 -13.38
C LYS A 74 5.02 22.31 -12.74
N MET A 75 4.90 21.77 -11.52
CA MET A 75 5.99 21.12 -10.81
C MET A 75 5.50 19.77 -10.28
N GLY A 76 6.23 18.70 -10.55
CA GLY A 76 5.83 17.35 -10.15
C GLY A 76 5.82 17.17 -8.64
N PHE A 77 6.93 17.50 -7.99
CA PHE A 77 7.00 17.53 -6.53
C PHE A 77 8.04 18.54 -6.04
N PHE A 78 7.86 18.97 -4.80
CA PHE A 78 8.75 19.88 -4.10
C PHE A 78 9.16 19.28 -2.76
N CYS A 79 10.45 19.21 -2.48
CA CYS A 79 10.99 18.71 -1.23
C CYS A 79 11.68 19.83 -0.47
N VAL A 80 11.45 19.89 0.83
CA VAL A 80 12.14 20.78 1.77
C VAL A 80 12.86 19.91 2.78
N HIS A 81 14.18 19.93 2.76
CA HIS A 81 15.04 19.22 3.70
C HIS A 81 15.50 20.18 4.78
N ILE A 82 15.37 19.80 6.05
CA ILE A 82 15.64 20.67 7.19
C ILE A 82 16.49 19.87 8.18
N ASN A 83 17.73 20.31 8.42
CA ASN A 83 18.63 19.74 9.42
C ASN A 83 19.15 20.84 10.37
N ASP A 84 20.05 20.49 11.28
CA ASP A 84 20.60 21.39 12.31
C ASP A 84 21.36 22.60 11.76
N ARG A 85 21.76 22.57 10.49
CA ARG A 85 22.58 23.61 9.87
C ARG A 85 21.93 24.24 8.65
N HIS A 86 21.08 23.53 7.94
CA HIS A 86 20.61 23.92 6.62
C HIS A 86 19.14 23.60 6.39
N LEU A 87 18.50 24.49 5.64
CA LEU A 87 17.22 24.26 4.97
C LEU A 87 17.46 24.23 3.46
N THR A 88 17.05 23.16 2.79
CA THR A 88 17.30 22.94 1.36
C THR A 88 16.01 22.67 0.62
N PHE A 89 15.71 23.49 -0.39
CA PHE A 89 14.63 23.25 -1.34
C PHE A 89 15.14 22.44 -2.52
N LEU A 90 14.37 21.43 -2.92
CA LEU A 90 14.64 20.59 -4.08
C LEU A 90 13.37 20.42 -4.91
N SER A 91 13.42 20.79 -6.19
CA SER A 91 12.40 20.40 -7.16
C SER A 91 12.92 19.32 -8.09
N LYS A 92 12.03 18.48 -8.62
CA LYS A 92 12.36 17.58 -9.74
C LYS A 92 11.31 17.75 -10.84
N THR A 93 11.84 17.84 -12.07
CA THR A 93 11.24 17.97 -13.40
C THR A 93 10.77 19.36 -13.87
N PRO A 94 11.09 19.75 -15.12
CA PRO A 94 12.17 19.23 -15.99
C PRO A 94 13.56 19.60 -15.48
N ASP A 95 13.69 20.78 -14.84
CA ASP A 95 14.95 21.28 -14.28
C ASP A 95 14.98 21.14 -12.76
N SER A 96 16.07 20.60 -12.22
CA SER A 96 16.25 20.45 -10.78
C SER A 96 16.69 21.77 -10.17
N LEU A 97 15.79 22.45 -9.44
CA LEU A 97 16.17 23.56 -8.58
C LEU A 97 16.68 23.00 -7.26
N ARG A 98 17.91 23.37 -6.86
CA ARG A 98 18.46 23.09 -5.54
C ARG A 98 18.93 24.38 -4.89
N LEU A 99 18.21 24.80 -3.85
CA LEU A 99 18.54 26.00 -3.06
C LEU A 99 18.83 25.56 -1.64
N SER A 100 20.01 25.84 -1.11
CA SER A 100 20.38 25.50 0.26
C SER A 100 20.71 26.76 1.04
N PHE A 101 20.16 26.88 2.24
CA PHE A 101 20.37 28.02 3.11
C PHE A 101 20.88 27.57 4.46
N LYS A 102 21.84 28.30 5.02
CA LYS A 102 22.30 28.08 6.39
C LYS A 102 21.30 28.65 7.40
N ILE A 103 20.88 27.83 8.35
CA ILE A 103 20.00 28.25 9.44
C ILE A 103 20.86 29.00 10.46
N GLY A 104 20.46 30.22 10.80
CA GLY A 104 21.13 30.98 11.85
C GLY A 104 20.17 31.84 12.65
N VAL A 105 20.61 32.18 13.86
CA VAL A 105 19.81 32.84 14.91
C VAL A 105 20.17 34.33 15.05
N LYS A 106 21.19 34.81 14.33
CA LYS A 106 21.63 36.21 14.43
C LYS A 106 20.70 37.13 13.66
N GLU A 107 20.01 38.02 14.38
CA GLU A 107 19.35 39.20 13.83
C GLU A 107 20.39 40.21 13.36
N GLU A 108 20.99 39.98 12.19
CA GLU A 108 21.43 41.14 11.42
C GLU A 108 20.20 41.70 10.71
N GLN A 109 19.84 42.94 11.08
CA GLN A 109 18.77 43.70 10.44
C GLN A 109 19.10 43.90 8.97
N ILE A 110 18.74 42.93 8.13
CA ILE A 110 18.78 43.10 6.69
C ILE A 110 17.71 44.13 6.35
N LYS A 111 18.12 45.37 6.06
CA LYS A 111 17.23 46.43 5.57
C LYS A 111 16.40 45.86 4.42
N ALA A 112 15.09 46.10 4.42
CA ALA A 112 14.16 45.53 3.43
C ALA A 112 14.55 45.79 1.97
N VAL A 113 15.32 46.86 1.72
CA VAL A 113 15.83 47.30 0.41
C VAL A 113 17.12 46.56 -0.01
N ASP A 114 17.86 45.95 0.93
CA ASP A 114 19.09 45.17 0.68
C ASP A 114 18.83 43.66 0.53
N LYS A 115 17.62 43.18 0.89
CA LYS A 115 17.25 41.75 0.88
C LYS A 115 17.60 41.03 -0.43
N MET A 116 17.37 41.68 -1.58
CA MET A 116 17.62 41.11 -2.91
C MET A 116 19.08 41.13 -3.32
N GLY A 117 19.82 42.20 -3.01
CA GLY A 117 21.26 42.28 -3.28
C GLY A 117 22.06 41.30 -2.42
N VAL A 118 21.62 41.07 -1.19
CA VAL A 118 22.21 40.10 -0.26
C VAL A 118 21.96 38.66 -0.70
N LEU A 119 20.74 38.32 -1.14
CA LEU A 119 20.45 37.01 -1.73
C LEU A 119 21.27 36.81 -3.01
N CYS A 120 21.23 37.74 -3.97
CA CYS A 120 21.99 37.63 -5.22
C CYS A 120 23.51 37.64 -5.05
N GLY A 121 24.05 38.37 -4.06
CA GLY A 121 25.49 38.45 -3.79
C GLY A 121 26.07 37.29 -2.98
N SER A 122 25.21 36.47 -2.37
CA SER A 122 25.61 35.26 -1.63
C SER A 122 25.35 33.96 -2.38
N LEU A 123 24.81 34.04 -3.60
CA LEU A 123 24.65 32.94 -4.55
C LEU A 123 26.04 32.44 -4.97
N GLN A 124 26.43 31.27 -4.49
CA GLN A 124 27.49 30.48 -5.12
C GLN A 124 26.87 29.27 -5.81
N GLU A 125 27.09 29.17 -7.11
CA GLU A 125 26.81 27.94 -7.84
C GLU A 125 27.94 26.95 -7.56
N LYS A 126 27.61 25.83 -6.90
CA LYS A 126 28.54 24.73 -6.66
C LYS A 126 27.87 23.43 -7.08
N ASN A 127 28.45 22.75 -8.06
CA ASN A 127 27.97 21.47 -8.59
C ASN A 127 26.47 21.47 -8.99
N GLY A 128 26.01 22.53 -9.69
CA GLY A 128 24.61 22.68 -10.10
C GLY A 128 23.64 22.93 -8.93
N SER A 129 24.14 23.42 -7.79
CA SER A 129 23.33 23.82 -6.64
C SER A 129 23.64 25.25 -6.22
N ILE A 130 22.59 26.00 -5.91
CA ILE A 130 22.69 27.35 -5.36
C ILE A 130 22.81 27.23 -3.85
N GLN A 131 23.92 27.68 -3.29
CA GLN A 131 24.14 27.75 -1.86
C GLN A 131 24.16 29.19 -1.38
N PHE A 132 23.34 29.49 -0.37
CA PHE A 132 23.35 30.74 0.37
C PHE A 132 24.18 30.52 1.64
N ASN A 133 25.40 31.03 1.65
CA ASN A 133 26.34 30.86 2.76
C ASN A 133 26.02 31.74 3.99
N GLN A 134 25.02 32.61 3.88
CA GLN A 134 24.60 33.48 4.98
C GLN A 134 23.56 32.80 5.88
N ASP A 135 23.72 33.04 7.18
CA ASP A 135 22.77 32.66 8.21
C ASP A 135 21.44 33.37 7.95
N CYS A 136 20.35 32.61 7.93
CA CYS A 136 19.04 33.17 7.65
C CYS A 136 17.97 32.55 8.55
N LEU A 137 17.07 33.42 9.00
CA LEU A 137 16.03 33.11 9.98
C LEU A 137 14.91 32.26 9.35
N PRO A 138 14.26 31.36 10.12
CA PRO A 138 13.14 30.56 9.64
C PRO A 138 12.03 31.35 8.93
N ASP A 139 11.67 32.55 9.41
CA ASP A 139 10.70 33.44 8.77
C ASP A 139 11.04 33.79 7.32
N LYS A 140 12.30 34.17 7.07
CA LYS A 140 12.77 34.51 5.73
C LYS A 140 12.77 33.28 4.82
N MET A 141 13.02 32.09 5.38
CA MET A 141 12.91 30.85 4.62
C MET A 141 11.47 30.55 4.22
N LEU A 142 10.52 30.76 5.12
CA LEU A 142 9.09 30.62 4.83
C LEU A 142 8.64 31.63 3.78
N GLU A 143 9.20 32.85 3.76
CA GLU A 143 8.96 33.84 2.70
C GLU A 143 9.43 33.33 1.33
N ILE A 144 10.63 32.74 1.26
CA ILE A 144 11.17 32.13 0.03
C ILE A 144 10.33 30.93 -0.40
N TYR A 145 9.99 30.04 0.53
CA TYR A 145 9.08 28.91 0.29
C TYR A 145 7.76 29.38 -0.32
N ARG A 146 7.09 30.34 0.32
CA ARG A 146 5.83 30.94 -0.14
C ARG A 146 5.97 31.53 -1.54
N ARG A 147 7.12 32.15 -1.84
CA ARG A 147 7.39 32.68 -3.17
C ARG A 147 7.51 31.56 -4.21
N ILE A 148 8.27 30.51 -3.93
CA ILE A 148 8.42 29.36 -4.83
C ILE A 148 7.05 28.73 -5.11
N ILE A 149 6.27 28.39 -4.09
CA ILE A 149 4.94 27.79 -4.30
C ILE A 149 3.92 28.76 -4.94
N SER A 150 4.19 30.06 -4.98
CA SER A 150 3.36 31.01 -5.73
C SER A 150 3.65 31.02 -7.23
N LEU A 151 4.88 30.66 -7.62
CA LEU A 151 5.34 30.59 -9.01
C LEU A 151 5.00 29.23 -9.64
N TYR A 152 5.02 28.19 -8.82
CA TYR A 152 4.78 26.81 -9.23
C TYR A 152 3.49 26.27 -8.64
N SER A 153 2.88 25.28 -9.29
CA SER A 153 1.76 24.53 -8.74
C SER A 153 2.17 23.08 -8.49
N PRO A 154 2.86 22.79 -7.35
CA PRO A 154 3.20 21.42 -6.98
C PRO A 154 1.95 20.61 -6.67
N THR A 155 1.93 19.35 -7.09
CA THR A 155 0.89 18.40 -6.64
C THR A 155 1.23 17.78 -5.29
N LEU A 156 2.52 17.71 -4.94
CA LEU A 156 3.03 17.13 -3.71
C LEU A 156 4.18 17.97 -3.13
N ILE A 157 4.07 18.32 -1.85
CA ILE A 157 5.13 18.95 -1.05
C ILE A 157 5.57 17.98 0.05
N LYS A 158 6.86 17.67 0.11
CA LYS A 158 7.47 16.85 1.15
C LYS A 158 8.32 17.71 2.08
N TRP A 159 8.06 17.64 3.37
CA TRP A 159 8.86 18.22 4.42
C TRP A 159 9.67 17.12 5.09
N LEU A 160 10.99 17.19 5.02
CA LEU A 160 11.92 16.22 5.58
C LEU A 160 12.72 16.88 6.69
N PHE A 161 12.43 16.50 7.93
CA PHE A 161 13.11 16.97 9.13
C PHE A 161 14.14 15.93 9.56
N TYR A 162 15.40 16.34 9.71
CA TYR A 162 16.48 15.52 10.24
C TYR A 162 16.77 15.97 11.68
N LEU A 163 16.43 15.11 12.63
CA LEU A 163 16.42 15.39 14.07
C LEU A 163 17.70 14.88 14.75
N ASP A 164 18.85 15.13 14.13
CA ASP A 164 20.15 14.66 14.63
C ASP A 164 20.56 15.32 15.96
N LYS A 165 19.92 16.44 16.34
CA LYS A 165 20.18 17.20 17.56
C LYS A 165 18.90 17.68 18.23
N PRO A 166 18.83 17.74 19.57
CA PRO A 166 17.65 18.25 20.29
C PRO A 166 17.22 19.68 19.92
N SER A 167 18.18 20.54 19.53
CA SER A 167 17.89 21.90 19.05
C SER A 167 16.95 21.93 17.84
N MET A 168 16.85 20.82 17.10
CA MET A 168 15.95 20.70 15.95
C MET A 168 14.48 20.62 16.31
N GLU A 169 14.13 20.18 17.52
CA GLU A 169 12.73 20.11 17.94
C GLU A 169 12.07 21.48 17.90
N SER A 170 12.77 22.52 18.38
CA SER A 170 12.25 23.90 18.40
C SER A 170 12.08 24.47 17.00
N VAL A 171 13.05 24.25 16.10
CA VAL A 171 12.95 24.69 14.69
C VAL A 171 11.83 23.94 13.97
N CYS A 172 11.72 22.64 14.19
CA CYS A 172 10.69 21.79 13.63
C CYS A 172 9.30 22.23 14.09
N ARG A 173 9.09 22.40 15.40
CA ARG A 173 7.85 22.92 15.99
C ARG A 173 7.43 24.22 15.34
N TYR A 174 8.32 25.22 15.37
CA TYR A 174 8.05 26.52 14.79
C TYR A 174 7.65 26.44 13.31
N LEU A 175 8.36 25.64 12.52
CA LEU A 175 8.04 25.49 11.10
C LEU A 175 6.70 24.78 10.89
N VAL A 176 6.44 23.69 11.62
CA VAL A 176 5.18 22.95 11.53
C VAL A 176 4.00 23.84 11.89
N GLU A 177 4.05 24.53 13.03
CA GLU A 177 3.02 25.49 13.46
C GLU A 177 2.72 26.54 12.39
N ASN A 178 3.77 27.16 11.82
CA ASN A 178 3.61 28.19 10.81
C ASN A 178 3.05 27.65 9.48
N LEU A 179 3.38 26.40 9.14
CA LEU A 179 2.91 25.76 7.91
C LEU A 179 1.47 25.26 8.02
N THR A 180 1.06 24.80 9.21
CA THR A 180 -0.29 24.26 9.46
C THR A 180 -1.28 25.33 9.90
N ALA A 181 -0.82 26.53 10.25
CA ALA A 181 -1.67 27.69 10.46
C ALA A 181 -2.67 27.88 9.29
N VAL A 182 -3.94 28.12 9.62
CA VAL A 182 -5.08 28.08 8.68
C VAL A 182 -4.89 28.90 7.40
N ASN A 183 -4.17 30.02 7.48
CA ASN A 183 -3.92 30.91 6.34
C ASN A 183 -2.75 30.45 5.44
N ASN A 184 -1.94 29.51 5.90
CA ASN A 184 -0.72 29.06 5.22
C ASN A 184 -0.82 27.62 4.68
N TYR A 185 -1.80 26.84 5.15
CA TYR A 185 -1.99 25.45 4.71
C TYR A 185 -2.85 25.36 3.45
N ASP A 186 -2.22 25.05 2.31
CA ASP A 186 -2.94 24.86 1.06
C ASP A 186 -3.62 23.48 1.03
N ARG A 187 -4.94 23.47 1.24
CA ARG A 187 -5.75 22.24 1.21
C ARG A 187 -5.80 21.56 -0.18
N LYS A 188 -5.42 22.26 -1.25
CA LYS A 188 -5.39 21.69 -2.61
C LYS A 188 -4.10 20.92 -2.88
N THR A 189 -3.02 21.25 -2.16
CA THR A 189 -1.72 20.62 -2.33
C THR A 189 -1.57 19.46 -1.34
N TYR A 190 -1.03 18.34 -1.80
CA TYR A 190 -0.79 17.22 -0.92
C TYR A 190 0.50 17.43 -0.12
N HIS A 191 0.41 17.38 1.20
CA HIS A 191 1.56 17.55 2.09
C HIS A 191 1.99 16.22 2.71
N ARG A 192 3.31 15.98 2.77
CA ARG A 192 3.90 14.84 3.47
C ARG A 192 5.00 15.29 4.41
N PHE A 193 4.83 15.01 5.70
CA PHE A 193 5.80 15.28 6.75
C PHE A 193 6.61 14.02 7.02
N VAL A 194 7.93 14.13 7.04
CA VAL A 194 8.87 13.02 7.26
C VAL A 194 9.87 13.43 8.33
N PHE A 195 9.96 12.63 9.40
CA PHE A 195 10.86 12.84 10.51
C PHE A 195 11.94 11.74 10.50
N HIS A 196 13.19 12.16 10.34
CA HIS A 196 14.37 11.32 10.18
C HIS A 196 15.31 11.49 11.36
N ASN A 197 16.02 10.40 11.69
CA ASN A 197 17.13 10.34 12.64
C ASN A 197 16.73 10.72 14.09
N GLY A 198 17.61 10.39 15.04
CA GLY A 198 17.37 10.63 16.46
C GLY A 198 16.18 9.85 17.03
N SER A 199 15.80 10.22 18.25
CA SER A 199 14.64 9.68 18.96
C SER A 199 13.72 10.82 19.34
N LEU A 200 12.43 10.64 19.09
CA LEU A 200 11.39 11.59 19.44
C LEU A 200 10.93 11.36 20.88
N THR A 201 10.76 12.42 21.65
CA THR A 201 10.06 12.34 22.93
C THR A 201 8.55 12.15 22.68
N ARG A 202 7.84 11.60 23.66
CA ARG A 202 6.38 11.42 23.58
C ARG A 202 5.71 12.76 23.40
N GLU A 203 6.09 13.73 24.22
CA GLU A 203 5.50 15.07 24.28
C GLU A 203 5.64 15.76 22.94
N PHE A 204 6.84 15.71 22.34
CA PHE A 204 7.10 16.33 21.05
C PHE A 204 6.34 15.65 19.90
N LEU A 205 6.26 14.32 19.87
CA LEU A 205 5.50 13.63 18.82
C LEU A 205 3.99 13.88 18.94
N THR A 206 3.44 13.90 20.15
CA THR A 206 2.04 14.27 20.40
C THR A 206 1.75 15.67 19.89
N GLU A 207 2.58 16.65 20.25
CA GLU A 207 2.44 18.04 19.79
C GLU A 207 2.43 18.13 18.25
N LEU A 208 3.35 17.44 17.58
CA LEU A 208 3.39 17.41 16.12
C LEU A 208 2.11 16.78 15.52
N MET A 209 1.59 15.72 16.11
CA MET A 209 0.38 15.05 15.62
C MET A 209 -0.90 15.86 15.86
N ASP A 210 -0.92 16.72 16.90
CA ASP A 210 -2.01 17.66 17.15
C ASP A 210 -1.99 18.83 16.16
N LEU A 211 -0.80 19.28 15.77
CA LEU A 211 -0.62 20.38 14.82
C LEU A 211 -0.83 19.97 13.35
N ILE A 212 -0.43 18.76 12.97
CA ILE A 212 -0.44 18.32 11.57
C ILE A 212 -1.82 17.79 11.18
N PRO A 213 -2.48 18.35 10.14
CA PRO A 213 -3.77 17.87 9.68
C PRO A 213 -3.74 16.41 9.22
N VAL A 214 -4.77 15.65 9.58
CA VAL A 214 -4.94 14.23 9.15
C VAL A 214 -5.09 14.06 7.63
N THR A 215 -5.34 15.14 6.89
CA THR A 215 -5.34 15.13 5.41
C THR A 215 -3.93 15.00 4.82
N ALA A 216 -2.88 15.28 5.60
CA ALA A 216 -1.49 15.09 5.20
C ALA A 216 -1.05 13.61 5.28
N SER A 217 0.12 13.30 4.72
CA SER A 217 0.87 12.09 5.07
C SER A 217 1.83 12.35 6.22
N MET A 218 2.08 11.32 7.00
CA MET A 218 3.13 11.31 8.01
C MET A 218 4.05 10.11 7.83
N ALA A 219 5.35 10.33 8.02
CA ALA A 219 6.33 9.26 8.10
C ALA A 219 7.32 9.55 9.22
N VAL A 220 7.42 8.66 10.19
CA VAL A 220 8.38 8.77 11.29
C VAL A 220 9.36 7.62 11.15
N THR A 221 10.59 7.97 10.83
CA THR A 221 11.71 7.03 10.71
C THR A 221 12.68 7.13 11.88
N SER A 222 12.58 8.21 12.67
CA SER A 222 13.17 8.39 13.99
C SER A 222 12.63 7.37 15.00
N GLY A 223 13.35 7.17 16.11
CA GLY A 223 12.89 6.33 17.20
C GLY A 223 11.62 6.88 17.85
N ILE A 224 10.66 6.00 18.13
CA ILE A 224 9.40 6.31 18.83
C ILE A 224 9.39 5.55 20.16
N PRO A 225 8.96 6.17 21.29
CA PRO A 225 8.80 5.46 22.55
C PRO A 225 7.85 4.26 22.42
N THR A 226 8.17 3.14 23.08
CA THR A 226 7.41 1.89 22.97
C THR A 226 6.04 1.94 23.64
N ASP A 227 5.80 2.92 24.51
CA ASP A 227 4.55 3.17 25.21
C ASP A 227 3.79 4.39 24.65
N PHE A 228 4.18 4.85 23.46
CA PHE A 228 3.52 5.96 22.78
C PHE A 228 2.09 5.59 22.37
N LYS A 229 1.17 6.55 22.49
CA LYS A 229 -0.21 6.41 22.02
C LYS A 229 -0.77 7.76 21.62
N HIS A 230 -1.46 7.82 20.49
CA HIS A 230 -2.07 9.04 20.01
C HIS A 230 -3.31 8.78 19.13
N CYS A 231 -4.37 9.56 19.34
CA CYS A 231 -5.66 9.34 18.67
C CYS A 231 -5.64 9.64 17.16
N ASN A 232 -4.63 10.36 16.66
CA ASN A 232 -4.45 10.67 15.23
C ASN A 232 -3.44 9.76 14.53
N ALA A 233 -2.71 8.90 15.25
CA ALA A 233 -1.56 8.19 14.68
C ALA A 233 -1.90 7.30 13.48
N PHE A 234 -3.13 6.80 13.38
CA PHE A 234 -3.61 5.96 12.28
C PHE A 234 -4.66 6.65 11.36
N LYS A 235 -4.88 7.96 11.55
CA LYS A 235 -5.88 8.74 10.80
C LYS A 235 -5.33 9.47 9.58
N TYR A 236 -4.00 9.56 9.43
CA TYR A 236 -3.38 10.23 8.27
C TYR A 236 -3.55 9.41 6.99
N LYS A 237 -3.73 10.10 5.85
CA LYS A 237 -3.93 9.46 4.53
C LYS A 237 -2.87 8.40 4.19
N LYS A 238 -1.63 8.66 4.59
CA LYS A 238 -0.51 7.74 4.46
C LYS A 238 0.36 7.81 5.69
N ILE A 239 0.54 6.68 6.36
CA ILE A 239 1.39 6.52 7.53
C ILE A 239 2.58 5.61 7.24
N GLN A 240 3.71 5.96 7.83
CA GLN A 240 4.89 5.11 7.84
C GLN A 240 5.60 5.24 9.18
N TYR A 241 5.75 4.15 9.90
CA TYR A 241 6.48 4.09 11.17
C TYR A 241 7.64 3.10 11.02
N ASN A 242 8.87 3.55 11.24
CA ASN A 242 10.00 2.62 11.31
C ASN A 242 9.94 1.79 12.60
N GLU A 243 9.65 2.46 13.72
CA GLU A 243 9.39 1.86 15.03
C GLU A 243 7.89 1.88 15.30
N ALA A 244 7.23 0.73 15.21
CA ALA A 244 5.78 0.60 15.43
C ALA A 244 5.42 -0.51 16.45
N ARG A 245 6.36 -0.93 17.30
CA ARG A 245 6.08 -1.91 18.37
C ARG A 245 5.11 -1.39 19.43
N TRP A 246 4.92 -0.08 19.52
CA TRP A 246 3.93 0.56 20.38
C TRP A 246 2.48 0.41 19.85
N ALA A 247 2.31 0.14 18.55
CA ALA A 247 0.98 0.06 17.95
C ALA A 247 0.26 -1.22 18.36
N THR A 248 -1.04 -1.10 18.66
CA THR A 248 -1.90 -2.23 18.99
C THR A 248 -2.78 -2.65 17.81
N LEU A 249 -3.42 -3.81 17.94
CA LEU A 249 -4.40 -4.27 16.96
C LEU A 249 -5.59 -3.31 16.86
N ASP A 250 -6.02 -2.71 17.97
CA ASP A 250 -7.10 -1.70 17.98
C ASP A 250 -6.69 -0.45 17.19
N ASP A 251 -5.43 -0.02 17.29
CA ASP A 251 -4.93 1.09 16.50
C ASP A 251 -5.00 0.77 14.99
N LEU A 252 -4.67 -0.46 14.60
CA LEU A 252 -4.77 -0.92 13.21
C LEU A 252 -6.24 -1.04 12.73
N LYS A 253 -7.15 -1.51 13.58
CA LYS A 253 -8.60 -1.56 13.31
C LYS A 253 -9.24 -0.17 13.21
N SER A 254 -8.63 0.85 13.85
CA SER A 254 -9.10 2.24 13.82
C SER A 254 -8.83 2.98 12.50
N VAL A 255 -8.07 2.38 11.59
CA VAL A 255 -7.74 2.96 10.28
C VAL A 255 -9.03 3.14 9.46
N LYS A 256 -9.17 4.30 8.82
CA LYS A 256 -10.32 4.65 7.98
C LYS A 256 -9.86 5.41 6.74
N ASN A 257 -10.75 5.57 5.75
CA ASN A 257 -10.56 6.41 4.57
C ASN A 257 -9.47 5.94 3.60
N GLU A 258 -9.43 4.63 3.30
CA GLU A 258 -8.57 4.08 2.23
C GLU A 258 -7.06 4.33 2.45
N ASN A 259 -6.63 4.40 3.72
CA ASN A 259 -5.27 4.77 4.09
C ASN A 259 -4.21 3.76 3.61
N PHE A 260 -2.99 4.25 3.44
CA PHE A 260 -1.79 3.42 3.26
C PHE A 260 -1.04 3.34 4.60
N VAL A 261 -0.80 2.12 5.09
CA VAL A 261 -0.12 1.85 6.36
C VAL A 261 1.18 1.08 6.12
N ASN A 262 2.29 1.57 6.66
CA ASN A 262 3.59 0.89 6.60
C ASN A 262 4.30 0.88 7.96
N LEU A 263 4.45 -0.30 8.54
CA LEU A 263 5.03 -0.53 9.86
C LEU A 263 6.30 -1.40 9.71
N LYS A 264 7.49 -0.80 9.72
CA LYS A 264 8.73 -1.55 9.44
C LYS A 264 9.21 -2.45 10.57
N SER A 265 8.77 -2.17 11.79
CA SER A 265 8.91 -3.06 12.94
C SER A 265 7.60 -3.04 13.70
N SER A 266 7.15 -4.20 14.16
CA SER A 266 5.89 -4.33 14.87
C SER A 266 5.96 -5.46 15.89
N ASN A 267 4.97 -5.52 16.76
CA ASN A 267 4.77 -6.63 17.69
C ASN A 267 3.72 -7.63 17.21
N PHE A 268 3.22 -7.48 15.97
CA PHE A 268 2.17 -8.34 15.43
C PHE A 268 2.70 -9.72 15.04
N ASP A 269 1.95 -10.74 15.43
CA ASP A 269 2.15 -12.12 14.99
C ASP A 269 1.02 -12.60 14.05
N CYS A 270 1.04 -13.89 13.69
CA CYS A 270 0.02 -14.46 12.79
C CYS A 270 -1.40 -14.41 13.37
N LYS A 271 -1.57 -14.47 14.70
CA LYS A 271 -2.89 -14.39 15.35
C LYS A 271 -3.45 -12.98 15.26
N ASP A 272 -2.63 -11.98 15.54
CA ASP A 272 -3.03 -10.58 15.41
C ASP A 272 -3.46 -10.25 13.97
N LEU A 273 -2.72 -10.78 12.98
CA LEU A 273 -3.07 -10.61 11.57
C LEU A 273 -4.36 -11.33 11.20
N ASN A 274 -4.58 -12.55 11.67
CA ASN A 274 -5.84 -13.27 11.45
C ASN A 274 -7.02 -12.48 12.02
N GLU A 275 -6.91 -11.96 13.24
CA GLU A 275 -7.95 -11.12 13.85
C GLU A 275 -8.19 -9.81 13.06
N PHE A 276 -7.13 -9.19 12.55
CA PHE A 276 -7.26 -8.03 11.67
C PHE A 276 -7.99 -8.37 10.37
N LEU A 277 -7.65 -9.49 9.74
CA LEU A 277 -8.26 -9.93 8.48
C LEU A 277 -9.74 -10.27 8.67
N LYS A 278 -10.10 -10.96 9.75
CA LYS A 278 -11.51 -11.21 10.13
C LYS A 278 -12.28 -9.90 10.25
N TYR A 279 -11.72 -8.93 10.97
CA TYR A 279 -12.30 -7.60 11.07
C TYR A 279 -12.46 -6.91 9.71
N TRP A 280 -11.45 -6.98 8.83
CA TRP A 280 -11.53 -6.40 7.49
C TRP A 280 -12.63 -7.04 6.63
N VAL A 281 -12.78 -8.37 6.69
CA VAL A 281 -13.83 -9.11 5.95
C VAL A 281 -15.24 -8.69 6.35
N ASP A 282 -15.45 -8.45 7.65
CA ASP A 282 -16.76 -8.11 8.20
C ASP A 282 -17.06 -6.60 8.20
N CYS A 283 -16.08 -5.77 7.84
CA CYS A 283 -16.22 -4.32 7.80
C CYS A 283 -17.12 -3.87 6.64
N ASP A 284 -17.87 -2.78 6.86
CA ASP A 284 -18.74 -2.11 5.89
C ASP A 284 -18.11 -0.85 5.29
N GLU A 285 -16.90 -0.49 5.71
CA GLU A 285 -16.15 0.65 5.20
C GLU A 285 -14.82 0.20 4.59
N ALA A 286 -14.40 0.86 3.52
CA ALA A 286 -13.06 0.63 2.96
C ALA A 286 -12.00 1.25 3.88
N ILE A 287 -11.50 0.46 4.83
CA ILE A 287 -10.58 0.96 5.85
C ILE A 287 -9.20 1.31 5.29
N LEU A 288 -8.64 0.51 4.38
CA LEU A 288 -7.30 0.72 3.82
C LEU A 288 -7.17 0.26 2.37
N THR A 289 -6.17 0.80 1.68
CA THR A 289 -5.76 0.37 0.32
C THR A 289 -4.56 -0.56 0.36
N ARG A 290 -3.65 -0.34 1.32
CA ARG A 290 -2.47 -1.17 1.50
C ARG A 290 -1.97 -1.12 2.93
N LEU A 291 -1.69 -2.30 3.46
CA LEU A 291 -0.96 -2.53 4.69
C LEU A 291 0.36 -3.22 4.35
N THR A 292 1.45 -2.73 4.90
CA THR A 292 2.74 -3.41 4.86
C THR A 292 3.29 -3.41 6.27
N LEU A 293 3.60 -4.58 6.81
CA LEU A 293 4.19 -4.67 8.13
C LEU A 293 5.22 -5.79 8.21
N LYS A 294 6.25 -5.57 9.01
CA LYS A 294 7.18 -6.64 9.38
C LYS A 294 6.68 -7.32 10.64
N LEU A 295 6.53 -8.64 10.59
CA LEU A 295 6.13 -9.44 11.74
C LEU A 295 7.12 -9.29 12.91
N LYS A 296 6.62 -9.54 14.11
CA LYS A 296 7.42 -9.63 15.33
C LYS A 296 8.64 -10.55 15.13
N GLU A 297 9.77 -10.15 15.69
CA GLU A 297 10.99 -10.94 15.65
C GLU A 297 10.77 -12.32 16.28
N GLY A 298 11.28 -13.36 15.63
CA GLY A 298 11.07 -14.75 16.06
C GLY A 298 9.77 -15.39 15.58
N THR A 299 8.80 -14.64 15.03
CA THR A 299 7.55 -15.22 14.52
C THR A 299 7.84 -16.22 13.40
N VAL A 300 7.27 -17.42 13.52
CA VAL A 300 7.22 -18.44 12.47
C VAL A 300 5.88 -18.28 11.76
N ILE A 301 5.91 -18.24 10.43
CA ILE A 301 4.68 -18.12 9.63
C ILE A 301 3.92 -19.44 9.78
N ASN A 302 2.74 -19.36 10.40
CA ASN A 302 1.83 -20.48 10.50
C ASN A 302 0.58 -20.16 9.68
N GLU A 303 0.46 -20.82 8.53
CA GLU A 303 -0.63 -20.63 7.59
C GLU A 303 -1.99 -20.98 8.20
N ALA A 304 -2.11 -22.11 8.90
CA ALA A 304 -3.36 -22.53 9.52
C ALA A 304 -3.87 -21.49 10.53
N VAL A 305 -2.98 -20.93 11.36
CA VAL A 305 -3.32 -19.85 12.29
C VAL A 305 -3.73 -18.57 11.56
N LEU A 306 -3.05 -18.24 10.47
CA LEU A 306 -3.28 -17.03 9.71
C LEU A 306 -4.61 -17.05 8.95
N THR A 307 -5.02 -18.22 8.48
CA THR A 307 -6.21 -18.41 7.63
C THR A 307 -7.44 -18.96 8.37
N ASP A 308 -7.31 -19.24 9.67
CA ASP A 308 -8.39 -19.74 10.52
C ASP A 308 -9.69 -18.92 10.37
N GLN A 309 -10.82 -19.60 10.13
CA GLN A 309 -12.18 -19.05 9.94
C GLN A 309 -12.33 -18.04 8.79
N LEU A 310 -11.40 -18.05 7.82
CA LEU A 310 -11.49 -17.23 6.62
C LEU A 310 -11.80 -18.11 5.39
N THR A 311 -12.65 -17.60 4.51
CA THR A 311 -12.83 -18.15 3.15
C THR A 311 -11.80 -17.51 2.24
N ILE A 312 -10.88 -18.30 1.69
CA ILE A 312 -9.73 -17.81 0.92
C ILE A 312 -9.47 -18.64 -0.34
N LEU A 313 -8.78 -17.99 -1.29
CA LEU A 313 -8.08 -18.64 -2.39
C LEU A 313 -6.58 -18.55 -2.12
N LEU A 314 -5.91 -19.70 -2.00
CA LEU A 314 -4.51 -19.82 -1.61
C LEU A 314 -3.65 -20.24 -2.81
N TYR A 315 -2.44 -19.69 -2.90
CA TYR A 315 -1.40 -20.13 -3.82
C TYR A 315 -0.02 -19.85 -3.20
N TYR A 316 1.04 -20.40 -3.79
CA TYR A 316 2.40 -20.27 -3.27
C TYR A 316 3.31 -19.55 -4.24
N VAL A 317 4.18 -18.70 -3.70
CA VAL A 317 5.27 -18.05 -4.43
C VAL A 317 6.55 -18.24 -3.64
N ASN A 318 7.53 -18.94 -4.20
CA ASN A 318 8.78 -19.30 -3.51
C ASN A 318 8.52 -19.96 -2.12
N ASP A 319 7.61 -20.94 -2.09
CA ASP A 319 7.20 -21.68 -0.89
C ASP A 319 6.57 -20.83 0.23
N LEU A 320 6.16 -19.60 -0.08
CA LEU A 320 5.48 -18.70 0.84
C LEU A 320 3.99 -18.58 0.49
N PRO A 321 3.11 -18.56 1.50
CA PRO A 321 1.68 -18.50 1.27
C PRO A 321 1.25 -17.11 0.81
N HIS A 322 0.47 -17.10 -0.27
CA HIS A 322 -0.23 -15.95 -0.77
C HIS A 322 -1.71 -16.30 -0.86
N PHE A 323 -2.59 -15.43 -0.37
CA PHE A 323 -4.01 -15.71 -0.43
C PHE A 323 -4.86 -14.49 -0.69
N LEU A 324 -6.04 -14.75 -1.21
CA LEU A 324 -7.04 -13.76 -1.57
C LEU A 324 -8.30 -14.00 -0.74
N LEU A 325 -8.91 -12.91 -0.31
CA LEU A 325 -10.16 -12.88 0.44
C LEU A 325 -11.03 -11.72 -0.04
N LYS A 326 -12.32 -11.75 0.28
CA LYS A 326 -13.25 -10.68 -0.04
C LYS A 326 -13.97 -10.13 1.20
N MET A 327 -14.45 -8.91 1.09
CA MET A 327 -15.40 -8.35 2.06
C MET A 327 -16.77 -9.02 1.90
N LYS A 328 -17.48 -9.26 3.01
CA LYS A 328 -18.84 -9.81 2.98
C LYS A 328 -19.88 -8.75 2.60
N LYS A 329 -19.76 -7.55 3.18
CA LYS A 329 -20.69 -6.44 2.95
C LYS A 329 -20.13 -5.50 1.89
N ILE A 330 -20.78 -5.45 0.74
CA ILE A 330 -20.40 -4.63 -0.41
C ILE A 330 -21.23 -3.33 -0.39
N SER A 331 -21.06 -2.53 0.65
CA SER A 331 -21.53 -1.13 0.67
C SER A 331 -20.64 -0.24 -0.20
N ASN A 332 -19.38 -0.65 -0.42
CA ASN A 332 -18.39 0.10 -1.19
C ASN A 332 -17.80 -0.78 -2.31
N GLU A 333 -18.28 -0.63 -3.54
CA GLU A 333 -17.84 -1.43 -4.70
C GLU A 333 -16.36 -1.22 -5.09
N LYS A 334 -15.67 -0.26 -4.48
CA LYS A 334 -14.33 0.18 -4.90
C LYS A 334 -13.17 -0.64 -4.36
N LEU A 335 -13.30 -1.33 -3.23
CA LEU A 335 -12.15 -1.97 -2.55
C LEU A 335 -12.63 -3.21 -1.81
N VAL A 336 -12.84 -4.30 -2.54
CA VAL A 336 -13.56 -5.49 -2.05
C VAL A 336 -12.75 -6.78 -2.07
N VAL A 337 -11.63 -6.83 -2.81
CA VAL A 337 -10.72 -7.99 -2.85
C VAL A 337 -9.42 -7.65 -2.15
N GLY A 338 -9.08 -8.42 -1.11
CA GLY A 338 -7.84 -8.34 -0.38
C GLY A 338 -6.85 -9.40 -0.85
N HIS A 339 -5.63 -9.00 -1.21
CA HIS A 339 -4.52 -9.89 -1.53
C HIS A 339 -3.47 -9.80 -0.42
N PHE A 340 -3.26 -10.91 0.28
CA PHE A 340 -2.27 -11.07 1.31
C PHE A 340 -1.07 -11.85 0.78
N ALA A 341 0.13 -11.30 0.98
CA ALA A 341 1.38 -11.90 0.54
C ALA A 341 2.42 -11.85 1.66
N VAL A 342 3.19 -12.93 1.80
CA VAL A 342 4.31 -13.00 2.74
C VAL A 342 5.62 -13.02 1.98
N LYS A 343 6.59 -12.20 2.43
CA LYS A 343 7.95 -12.16 1.88
C LYS A 343 8.93 -12.97 2.73
N GLN A 344 10.06 -13.32 2.13
CA GLN A 344 11.14 -14.08 2.78
C GLN A 344 11.68 -13.38 4.04
N ASP A 345 11.66 -12.05 4.08
CA ASP A 345 12.10 -11.25 5.23
C ASP A 345 11.03 -11.13 6.34
N LYS A 346 9.95 -11.91 6.24
CA LYS A 346 8.76 -11.90 7.11
C LYS A 346 7.99 -10.57 7.08
N THR A 347 8.17 -9.80 6.01
CA THR A 347 7.29 -8.67 5.69
C THR A 347 6.01 -9.20 5.06
N VAL A 348 4.87 -8.81 5.62
CA VAL A 348 3.54 -9.05 5.08
C VAL A 348 3.09 -7.83 4.28
N GLU A 349 2.49 -8.09 3.12
CA GLU A 349 1.80 -7.11 2.31
C GLU A 349 0.34 -7.50 2.12
N PHE A 350 -0.57 -6.64 2.54
CA PHE A 350 -1.99 -6.78 2.28
C PHE A 350 -2.45 -5.62 1.39
N ASN A 351 -2.85 -5.93 0.17
CA ASN A 351 -3.27 -4.96 -0.85
C ASN A 351 -4.75 -5.16 -1.15
N VAL A 352 -5.51 -4.06 -1.20
CA VAL A 352 -6.94 -4.12 -1.47
C VAL A 352 -7.23 -3.51 -2.84
N TRP A 353 -8.09 -4.18 -3.60
CA TRP A 353 -8.41 -3.82 -4.98
C TRP A 353 -9.92 -3.78 -5.22
N PRO A 354 -10.37 -2.98 -6.22
CA PRO A 354 -11.73 -3.03 -6.73
C PRO A 354 -12.06 -4.37 -7.39
N ARG A 355 -13.37 -4.64 -7.51
CA ARG A 355 -13.92 -5.84 -8.15
C ARG A 355 -13.45 -6.01 -9.60
N ASP A 356 -13.39 -4.91 -10.35
CA ASP A 356 -13.09 -4.90 -11.79
C ASP A 356 -11.68 -5.43 -12.14
N LYS A 357 -10.71 -5.23 -11.25
CA LYS A 357 -9.34 -5.72 -11.45
C LYS A 357 -9.18 -7.22 -11.30
N TRP A 358 -10.09 -7.87 -10.58
CA TRP A 358 -10.00 -9.27 -10.18
C TRP A 358 -11.35 -9.95 -10.28
N SER A 359 -12.09 -9.71 -11.37
CA SER A 359 -13.48 -10.17 -11.52
C SER A 359 -13.64 -11.68 -11.35
N GLY A 360 -12.80 -12.49 -12.02
CA GLY A 360 -12.84 -13.94 -11.90
C GLY A 360 -12.51 -14.45 -10.48
N ILE A 361 -11.52 -13.82 -9.81
CA ILE A 361 -11.17 -14.16 -8.42
C ILE A 361 -12.31 -13.80 -7.47
N PHE A 362 -12.92 -12.64 -7.67
CA PHE A 362 -14.05 -12.20 -6.86
C PHE A 362 -15.25 -13.14 -7.04
N GLU A 363 -15.55 -13.54 -8.28
CA GLU A 363 -16.60 -14.52 -8.59
C GLU A 363 -16.32 -15.88 -7.94
N MET A 364 -15.09 -16.38 -8.03
CA MET A 364 -14.69 -17.61 -7.33
C MET A 364 -14.91 -17.52 -5.81
N LEU A 365 -14.58 -16.39 -5.18
CA LEU A 365 -14.83 -16.18 -3.75
C LEU A 365 -16.33 -16.11 -3.41
N GLU A 366 -17.19 -15.59 -4.30
CA GLU A 366 -18.66 -15.65 -4.12
C GLU A 366 -19.19 -17.08 -4.25
N LEU A 367 -18.71 -17.85 -5.24
CA LEU A 367 -19.08 -19.25 -5.39
C LEU A 367 -18.64 -20.08 -4.19
N LEU A 368 -17.43 -19.83 -3.65
CA LEU A 368 -16.94 -20.51 -2.45
C LEU A 368 -17.79 -20.23 -1.21
N GLU A 369 -18.26 -19.00 -1.02
CA GLU A 369 -19.20 -18.71 0.07
C GLU A 369 -20.53 -19.43 -0.11
N LYS A 370 -21.04 -19.55 -1.34
CA LYS A 370 -22.24 -20.34 -1.61
C LYS A 370 -22.03 -21.83 -1.30
N VAL A 371 -20.89 -22.40 -1.69
CA VAL A 371 -20.52 -23.80 -1.33
C VAL A 371 -20.54 -23.98 0.18
N LYS A 372 -19.88 -23.06 0.91
CA LYS A 372 -19.84 -23.11 2.38
C LYS A 372 -21.23 -23.07 3.02
N GLU A 373 -22.13 -22.21 2.56
CA GLU A 373 -23.49 -22.14 3.10
C GLU A 373 -24.34 -23.36 2.72
N MET A 374 -24.19 -23.89 1.50
CA MET A 374 -24.89 -25.13 1.08
C MET A 374 -24.44 -26.34 1.88
N GLU A 375 -23.14 -26.49 2.13
CA GLU A 375 -22.61 -27.60 2.95
C GLU A 375 -23.06 -27.50 4.41
N LYS A 376 -23.15 -26.28 4.93
CA LYS A 376 -23.72 -26.03 6.26
C LYS A 376 -25.21 -26.39 6.32
N GLU A 377 -25.98 -26.08 5.27
CA GLU A 377 -27.39 -26.50 5.17
C GLU A 377 -27.51 -28.02 5.12
N LEU A 378 -26.67 -28.70 4.32
CA LEU A 378 -26.61 -30.17 4.25
C LEU A 378 -26.30 -30.79 5.62
N MET A 379 -25.33 -30.25 6.37
CA MET A 379 -25.07 -30.74 7.73
C MET A 379 -26.25 -30.52 8.67
N GLY A 380 -26.96 -29.38 8.56
CA GLY A 380 -28.21 -29.15 9.31
C GLY A 380 -29.30 -30.18 8.97
N ILE A 381 -29.36 -30.63 7.72
CA ILE A 381 -30.22 -31.73 7.27
C ILE A 381 -29.72 -33.09 7.77
N ASP A 382 -28.46 -33.26 8.16
CA ASP A 382 -27.96 -34.53 8.71
C ASP A 382 -28.12 -34.59 10.24
N GLU A 383 -27.98 -33.45 10.92
CA GLU A 383 -28.04 -33.33 12.38
C GLU A 383 -29.45 -33.06 12.93
N GLY A 384 -30.41 -32.64 12.09
CA GLY A 384 -31.78 -32.34 12.51
C GLY A 384 -32.58 -33.57 12.96
N GLU A 385 -33.60 -33.37 13.79
CA GLU A 385 -34.48 -34.43 14.33
C GLU A 385 -34.96 -35.39 13.24
N GLU A 386 -35.05 -36.68 13.58
CA GLU A 386 -35.59 -37.69 12.66
C GLU A 386 -37.05 -37.35 12.35
N PRO A 387 -37.45 -37.34 11.07
CA PRO A 387 -38.80 -36.96 10.71
C PRO A 387 -39.83 -37.95 11.26
N ASN A 388 -40.99 -37.45 11.71
CA ASN A 388 -41.99 -38.27 12.40
C ASN A 388 -42.99 -38.92 11.44
N ASN A 389 -43.04 -38.50 10.17
CA ASN A 389 -43.94 -39.04 9.16
C ASN A 389 -43.26 -39.18 7.79
N ASN A 390 -43.85 -39.99 6.91
CA ASN A 390 -43.30 -40.26 5.58
C ASN A 390 -43.24 -39.02 4.66
N GLU A 391 -44.15 -38.05 4.84
CA GLU A 391 -44.16 -36.82 4.03
C GLU A 391 -42.94 -35.93 4.35
N GLU A 392 -42.56 -35.81 5.62
CA GLU A 392 -41.36 -35.09 6.06
C GLU A 392 -40.07 -35.79 5.61
N ILE A 393 -40.05 -37.12 5.57
CA ILE A 393 -38.94 -37.90 5.01
C ILE A 393 -38.77 -37.60 3.51
N GLU A 394 -39.86 -37.60 2.74
CA GLU A 394 -39.82 -37.30 1.31
C GLU A 394 -39.36 -35.86 1.02
N GLU A 395 -39.86 -34.89 1.78
CA GLU A 395 -39.49 -33.48 1.66
C GLU A 395 -38.00 -33.25 1.99
N ARG A 396 -37.51 -33.85 3.09
CA ARG A 396 -36.10 -33.79 3.49
C ARG A 396 -35.18 -34.38 2.41
N ASN A 397 -35.56 -35.54 1.87
CA ASN A 397 -34.79 -36.20 0.81
C ASN A 397 -34.85 -35.46 -0.54
N ARG A 398 -35.96 -34.78 -0.84
CA ARG A 398 -36.04 -33.90 -2.01
C ARG A 398 -35.09 -32.72 -1.85
N ARG A 399 -35.15 -32.01 -0.71
CA ARG A 399 -34.29 -30.86 -0.43
C ARG A 399 -32.80 -31.22 -0.46
N ARG A 400 -32.42 -32.37 0.12
CA ARG A 400 -31.04 -32.87 0.07
C ARG A 400 -30.56 -33.08 -1.38
N ARG A 401 -31.36 -33.74 -2.22
CA ARG A 401 -31.00 -34.00 -3.62
C ARG A 401 -30.86 -32.72 -4.45
N GLU A 402 -31.74 -31.75 -4.22
CA GLU A 402 -31.66 -30.43 -4.87
C GLU A 402 -30.35 -29.71 -4.48
N LEU A 403 -30.02 -29.67 -3.18
CA LEU A 403 -28.77 -29.07 -2.69
C LEU A 403 -27.52 -29.77 -3.23
N GLU A 404 -27.51 -31.10 -3.27
CA GLU A 404 -26.38 -31.87 -3.81
C GLU A 404 -26.15 -31.59 -5.30
N GLU A 405 -27.23 -31.45 -6.08
CA GLU A 405 -27.14 -31.12 -7.50
C GLU A 405 -26.67 -29.68 -7.71
N GLU A 406 -27.22 -28.71 -6.97
CA GLU A 406 -26.75 -27.31 -7.00
C GLU A 406 -25.27 -27.20 -6.62
N LEU A 407 -24.86 -27.91 -5.56
CA LEU A 407 -23.47 -27.92 -5.10
C LEU A 407 -22.53 -28.52 -6.17
N ARG A 408 -22.96 -29.56 -6.89
CA ARG A 408 -22.19 -30.11 -8.01
C ARG A 408 -22.02 -29.08 -9.14
N GLN A 409 -23.08 -28.34 -9.48
CA GLN A 409 -23.04 -27.31 -10.51
C GLN A 409 -22.12 -26.15 -10.11
N VAL A 410 -22.22 -25.67 -8.87
CA VAL A 410 -21.36 -24.58 -8.37
C VAL A 410 -19.89 -24.99 -8.34
N ARG A 411 -19.57 -26.22 -7.93
CA ARG A 411 -18.19 -26.72 -7.96
C ARG A 411 -17.62 -26.76 -9.37
N ARG A 412 -18.40 -27.23 -10.34
CA ARG A 412 -17.99 -27.22 -11.75
C ARG A 412 -17.71 -25.80 -12.26
N GLN A 413 -18.53 -24.82 -11.89
CA GLN A 413 -18.27 -23.42 -12.23
C GLN A 413 -16.96 -22.91 -11.61
N ILE A 414 -16.67 -23.29 -10.35
CA ILE A 414 -15.39 -22.94 -9.73
C ILE A 414 -14.23 -23.53 -10.52
N ASP A 415 -14.32 -24.80 -10.92
CA ASP A 415 -13.26 -25.47 -11.71
C ASP A 415 -13.05 -24.81 -13.07
N GLU A 416 -14.14 -24.40 -13.75
CA GLU A 416 -14.08 -23.67 -15.03
C GLU A 416 -13.41 -22.30 -14.89
N ILE A 417 -13.60 -21.60 -13.77
CA ILE A 417 -12.98 -20.29 -13.52
C ILE A 417 -11.55 -20.43 -12.96
N ASN A 418 -11.24 -21.54 -12.28
CA ASN A 418 -9.96 -21.78 -11.62
C ASN A 418 -8.85 -22.26 -12.58
N GLU A 419 -8.64 -21.51 -13.66
CA GLU A 419 -7.60 -21.79 -14.68
C GLU A 419 -6.19 -21.88 -14.08
N TYR A 420 -5.95 -21.20 -12.95
CA TYR A 420 -4.64 -21.04 -12.31
C TYR A 420 -4.32 -22.12 -11.26
N GLY A 421 -5.26 -23.02 -10.95
CA GLY A 421 -5.06 -24.06 -9.94
C GLY A 421 -4.90 -23.49 -8.53
N LEU A 422 -5.69 -22.46 -8.18
CA LEU A 422 -5.75 -21.91 -6.82
C LEU A 422 -6.33 -22.96 -5.86
N ILE A 423 -5.78 -23.00 -4.66
CA ILE A 423 -6.22 -23.88 -3.57
C ILE A 423 -7.40 -23.21 -2.87
N LEU A 424 -8.53 -23.91 -2.82
CA LEU A 424 -9.75 -23.44 -2.19
C LEU A 424 -9.73 -23.79 -0.70
N ARG A 425 -9.91 -22.82 0.20
CA ARG A 425 -10.00 -23.06 1.65
C ARG A 425 -11.11 -22.26 2.31
N TYR A 426 -11.87 -22.94 3.16
CA TYR A 426 -12.90 -22.35 4.00
C TYR A 426 -13.22 -23.31 5.15
N ASP A 427 -13.65 -22.74 6.28
CA ASP A 427 -14.04 -23.54 7.43
C ASP A 427 -15.50 -24.00 7.36
N ILE A 428 -15.69 -25.29 7.60
CA ILE A 428 -16.95 -25.92 8.03
C ILE A 428 -16.66 -26.39 9.46
N PHE A 429 -17.55 -26.10 10.42
CA PHE A 429 -17.33 -26.42 11.83
C PHE A 429 -16.84 -27.86 12.02
N ALA A 430 -15.77 -28.00 12.81
CA ALA A 430 -15.16 -29.27 13.16
C ALA A 430 -16.08 -30.10 14.07
N SER A 431 -16.95 -30.91 13.49
CA SER A 431 -17.44 -32.14 14.12
C SER A 431 -17.92 -33.14 13.07
N MET A 432 -17.21 -34.27 13.00
CA MET A 432 -17.63 -35.54 12.38
C MET A 432 -17.98 -35.55 10.88
N CYS A 433 -16.95 -35.46 10.03
CA CYS A 433 -16.96 -36.27 8.81
C CYS A 433 -16.21 -37.59 9.07
N PHE A 434 -16.86 -38.52 9.75
CA PHE A 434 -16.57 -39.95 9.60
C PHE A 434 -17.11 -40.40 8.23
N TRP A 435 -16.45 -39.98 7.15
CA TRP A 435 -16.48 -40.77 5.93
C TRP A 435 -15.36 -41.80 6.05
N LYS A 436 -15.77 -43.06 6.07
CA LYS A 436 -14.92 -44.25 6.20
C LYS A 436 -14.04 -44.37 4.95
N ILE A 437 -12.98 -43.58 4.91
CA ILE A 437 -11.77 -43.78 4.10
C ILE A 437 -10.67 -44.09 5.12
N GLY A 438 -9.88 -45.12 4.85
CA GLY A 438 -8.96 -45.78 5.78
C GLY A 438 -8.27 -44.86 6.79
N LYS A 439 -8.16 -45.38 8.02
CA LYS A 439 -7.50 -44.76 9.20
C LYS A 439 -6.16 -44.10 8.84
N PHE A 440 -6.17 -42.78 8.60
CA PHE A 440 -5.00 -41.94 8.79
C PHE A 440 -5.00 -41.42 10.23
N SER A 441 -4.03 -41.88 11.02
CA SER A 441 -3.66 -41.25 12.28
C SER A 441 -2.82 -40.02 11.97
N LEU A 442 -3.46 -38.85 11.87
CA LEU A 442 -2.77 -37.55 11.92
C LEU A 442 -3.48 -36.70 12.98
N THR A 443 -2.84 -36.56 14.13
CA THR A 443 -3.23 -35.64 15.19
C THR A 443 -3.03 -34.20 14.71
N CYS A 444 -4.08 -33.52 14.23
CA CYS A 444 -4.20 -32.06 14.23
C CYS A 444 -5.62 -31.61 13.85
N GLN A 445 -6.07 -30.49 14.43
CA GLN A 445 -7.39 -29.85 14.25
C GLN A 445 -7.76 -29.70 12.76
N CYS A 446 -8.93 -30.20 12.37
CA CYS A 446 -9.32 -30.37 10.97
C CYS A 446 -9.62 -29.05 10.25
N THR A 447 -8.84 -28.74 9.22
CA THR A 447 -9.16 -27.77 8.15
C THR A 447 -9.28 -28.55 6.83
N LEU A 448 -10.39 -28.41 6.09
CA LEU A 448 -10.57 -29.11 4.81
C LEU A 448 -9.68 -28.44 3.74
N CYS A 449 -8.72 -29.16 3.17
CA CYS A 449 -7.90 -28.68 2.04
C CYS A 449 -8.26 -29.46 0.78
N LEU A 450 -8.86 -28.79 -0.21
CA LEU A 450 -9.03 -29.33 -1.57
C LEU A 450 -7.76 -29.02 -2.38
N LEU A 451 -6.95 -30.04 -2.65
CA LEU A 451 -5.85 -29.95 -3.60
C LEU A 451 -6.37 -30.38 -4.98
N VAL A 452 -6.40 -29.47 -5.94
CA VAL A 452 -6.76 -29.74 -7.34
C VAL A 452 -5.46 -29.82 -8.14
N PHE A 453 -5.12 -31.01 -8.64
CA PHE A 453 -3.95 -31.22 -9.50
C PHE A 453 -4.32 -30.97 -10.96
N GLN A 454 -3.47 -30.25 -11.71
CA GLN A 454 -3.57 -30.16 -13.17
C GLN A 454 -2.92 -31.40 -13.79
N SER A 455 -3.64 -32.13 -14.65
CA SER A 455 -3.21 -33.38 -15.32
C SER A 455 -1.84 -33.27 -16.00
N ASP A 456 -1.51 -32.08 -16.50
CA ASP A 456 -0.34 -31.86 -17.35
C ASP A 456 0.97 -31.70 -16.56
N LYS A 457 0.89 -31.46 -15.24
CA LYS A 457 2.06 -31.19 -14.39
C LYS A 457 2.59 -32.42 -13.66
N ASP A 458 1.73 -33.42 -13.41
CA ASP A 458 2.09 -34.71 -12.81
C ASP A 458 1.24 -35.85 -13.40
N PRO A 459 1.49 -36.25 -14.67
CA PRO A 459 0.71 -37.29 -15.36
C PRO A 459 0.79 -38.65 -14.66
N GLU A 460 1.86 -38.88 -13.89
CA GLU A 460 2.03 -40.11 -13.13
C GLU A 460 1.04 -40.19 -11.95
N ILE A 461 0.80 -39.07 -11.23
CA ILE A 461 -0.19 -38.98 -10.14
C ILE A 461 -1.61 -39.04 -10.69
N TYR A 462 -1.87 -38.36 -11.80
CA TYR A 462 -3.20 -38.39 -12.43
C TYR A 462 -3.59 -39.79 -12.90
N GLY A 463 -2.67 -40.50 -13.59
CA GLY A 463 -2.89 -41.89 -13.96
C GLY A 463 -3.02 -42.85 -12.77
N MET A 464 -2.48 -42.49 -11.59
CA MET A 464 -2.69 -43.25 -10.35
C MET A 464 -4.09 -43.05 -9.78
N LEU A 465 -4.61 -41.81 -9.81
CA LEU A 465 -5.96 -41.51 -9.35
C LEU A 465 -7.01 -42.19 -10.24
N GLU A 466 -6.84 -42.18 -11.56
CA GLU A 466 -7.70 -42.92 -12.49
C GLU A 466 -7.67 -44.43 -12.22
N SER A 467 -6.49 -45.00 -11.92
CA SER A 467 -6.36 -46.43 -11.60
C SER A 467 -7.07 -46.80 -10.29
N LEU A 468 -7.05 -45.91 -9.28
CA LEU A 468 -7.74 -46.10 -8.01
C LEU A 468 -9.26 -45.95 -8.14
N GLU A 469 -9.71 -45.01 -8.97
CA GLU A 469 -11.13 -44.82 -9.29
C GLU A 469 -11.68 -46.03 -10.05
N MET A 470 -10.94 -46.52 -11.06
CA MET A 470 -11.28 -47.73 -11.79
C MET A 470 -11.32 -48.97 -10.88
N LYS A 471 -10.38 -49.09 -9.92
CA LYS A 471 -10.42 -50.16 -8.90
C LYS A 471 -11.69 -50.09 -8.06
N LYS A 472 -12.05 -48.89 -7.56
CA LYS A 472 -13.23 -48.67 -6.73
C LYS A 472 -14.52 -49.01 -7.48
N ASP A 473 -14.63 -48.63 -8.75
CA ASP A 473 -15.81 -48.91 -9.58
C ASP A 473 -15.95 -50.41 -9.85
N LEU A 474 -14.84 -51.10 -10.15
CA LEU A 474 -14.82 -52.55 -10.34
C LEU A 474 -15.18 -53.32 -9.06
N GLU A 475 -14.70 -52.88 -7.89
CA GLU A 475 -15.08 -53.46 -6.60
C GLU A 475 -16.56 -53.26 -6.28
N MET A 476 -17.11 -52.09 -6.66
CA MET A 476 -18.54 -51.80 -6.50
C MET A 476 -19.40 -52.64 -7.46
N GLU A 477 -18.97 -52.81 -8.71
CA GLU A 477 -19.60 -53.71 -9.69
C GLU A 477 -19.57 -55.16 -9.19
N LEU A 478 -18.44 -55.63 -8.66
CA LEU A 478 -18.30 -56.97 -8.08
C LEU A 478 -19.28 -57.19 -6.92
N LYS A 479 -19.44 -56.18 -6.04
CA LYS A 479 -20.32 -56.23 -4.87
C LYS A 479 -21.80 -56.24 -5.25
N ASN A 480 -22.17 -55.65 -6.37
CA ASN A 480 -23.54 -55.59 -6.88
C ASN A 480 -23.95 -56.85 -7.68
N LEU A 481 -23.00 -57.71 -8.06
CA LEU A 481 -23.26 -58.98 -8.75
C LEU A 481 -23.64 -60.08 -7.75
N GLU A 482 -24.87 -60.06 -7.21
CA GLU A 482 -25.40 -61.15 -6.39
C GLU A 482 -25.93 -62.32 -7.25
N ASN A 483 -25.37 -63.52 -7.04
CA ASN A 483 -25.96 -64.83 -7.39
C ASN A 483 -26.06 -65.32 -8.85
N SER A 484 -25.11 -65.03 -9.74
CA SER A 484 -24.89 -65.83 -10.96
C SER A 484 -23.42 -66.22 -11.15
N ARG A 485 -23.18 -67.43 -11.67
CA ARG A 485 -21.88 -67.92 -12.16
C ARG A 485 -21.58 -67.24 -13.49
N ASP A 486 -21.21 -65.97 -13.43
CA ASP A 486 -20.97 -65.18 -14.63
C ASP A 486 -19.47 -64.97 -14.83
N LYS A 487 -19.04 -65.34 -16.04
CA LYS A 487 -17.74 -65.03 -16.65
C LYS A 487 -17.26 -63.59 -16.38
N ARG A 488 -18.19 -62.65 -16.20
CA ARG A 488 -17.92 -61.25 -15.83
C ARG A 488 -17.23 -61.09 -14.46
N LYS A 489 -17.53 -61.94 -13.48
CA LYS A 489 -16.84 -61.92 -12.18
C LYS A 489 -15.38 -62.34 -12.31
N GLU A 490 -15.09 -63.33 -13.15
CA GLU A 490 -13.71 -63.75 -13.42
C GLU A 490 -12.94 -62.67 -14.19
N GLU A 491 -13.60 -61.99 -15.14
CA GLU A 491 -13.04 -60.83 -15.84
C GLU A 491 -12.72 -59.66 -14.89
N ILE A 492 -13.68 -59.24 -14.05
CA ILE A 492 -13.47 -58.17 -13.05
C ILE A 492 -12.36 -58.55 -12.06
N SER A 493 -12.33 -59.80 -11.59
CA SER A 493 -11.27 -60.26 -10.68
C SER A 493 -9.88 -60.21 -11.31
N SER A 494 -9.76 -60.55 -12.60
CA SER A 494 -8.49 -60.46 -13.32
C SER A 494 -8.06 -59.02 -13.58
N GLU A 495 -9.01 -58.11 -13.83
CA GLU A 495 -8.73 -56.67 -14.00
C GLU A 495 -8.27 -56.03 -12.68
N LEU A 496 -8.91 -56.39 -11.56
CA LEU A 496 -8.50 -55.96 -10.21
C LEU A 496 -7.09 -56.44 -9.86
N GLU A 497 -6.74 -57.69 -10.17
CA GLU A 497 -5.40 -58.24 -9.90
C GLU A 497 -4.31 -57.51 -10.71
N GLN A 498 -4.60 -57.13 -11.96
CA GLN A 498 -3.68 -56.33 -12.78
C GLN A 498 -3.52 -54.91 -12.24
N LEU A 499 -4.62 -54.27 -11.82
CA LEU A 499 -4.60 -52.94 -11.21
C LEU A 499 -3.83 -52.93 -9.88
N GLU A 500 -4.02 -53.94 -9.04
CA GLU A 500 -3.28 -54.09 -7.78
C GLU A 500 -1.79 -54.25 -8.01
N LYS A 501 -1.39 -55.03 -9.03
CA LYS A 501 0.02 -55.16 -9.39
C LYS A 501 0.63 -53.82 -9.84
N GLN A 502 -0.08 -53.06 -10.66
CA GLN A 502 0.36 -51.73 -11.12
C GLN A 502 0.47 -50.72 -9.98
N LEU A 503 -0.46 -50.77 -9.02
CA LEU A 503 -0.41 -49.93 -7.83
C LEU A 503 0.74 -50.35 -6.90
N ASN A 504 0.95 -51.63 -6.64
CA ASN A 504 2.06 -52.11 -5.80
C ASN A 504 3.45 -51.76 -6.38
N GLU A 505 3.62 -51.86 -7.71
CA GLU A 505 4.87 -51.41 -8.38
C GLU A 505 5.13 -49.90 -8.19
N LYS A 506 4.08 -49.11 -7.97
CA LYS A 506 4.19 -47.69 -7.64
C LYS A 506 4.44 -47.47 -6.14
N GLU A 507 4.02 -48.36 -5.25
CA GLU A 507 4.40 -48.27 -3.83
C GLU A 507 5.90 -48.38 -3.62
N GLU A 508 6.53 -49.31 -4.35
CA GLU A 508 7.97 -49.53 -4.30
C GLU A 508 8.77 -48.30 -4.77
N LYS A 509 8.14 -47.37 -5.51
CA LYS A 509 8.73 -46.09 -5.92
C LYS A 509 8.58 -44.98 -4.88
N GLY A 510 8.07 -45.27 -3.69
CA GLY A 510 7.94 -44.34 -2.57
C GLY A 510 6.56 -43.70 -2.41
N TYR A 511 5.57 -44.15 -3.18
CA TYR A 511 4.17 -43.83 -2.93
C TYR A 511 3.64 -44.79 -1.85
N ILE A 512 2.74 -44.34 -0.97
CA ILE A 512 2.13 -45.23 0.05
C ILE A 512 0.63 -45.21 -0.22
N PHE A 513 0.04 -46.33 -0.60
CA PHE A 513 -1.41 -46.46 -0.71
C PHE A 513 -1.95 -47.11 0.56
N THR A 514 -2.93 -46.46 1.17
CA THR A 514 -3.68 -47.04 2.27
C THR A 514 -5.11 -47.21 1.79
N PHE A 515 -5.53 -48.46 1.61
CA PHE A 515 -6.89 -48.85 1.25
C PHE A 515 -7.88 -48.61 2.40
#